data_AF-A0AAJ8M6P3-F1
#
_entry.id   AF-A0AAJ8M6P3-F1
#
_cell.length_a   1.000
_cell.length_b   1.000
_cell.length_c   1.000
_cell.angle_alpha   90.00
_cell.angle_beta   90.00
_cell.angle_gamma   90.00
#
_symmetry.space_group_name_H-M   'P 1'
#
loop_
_entity.id
_entity.type
_entity.pdbx_description
1 polymer ?
#
loop_
_entity_poly.entity_id
_entity_poly.type
_entity_poly.pdbx_seq_one_letter_code
_entity_poly.pdbx_strand_id
1 'polypeptide(L)'
;MQPVHLIILTHGLYGSSLNLAAVKEELVNLSTPDIPLSPSTSTSASNSSDRAIETVIYLPEGIKGARTWDGIDVCAYRIVEEIDREIERLEDEGKDVVGFSVMGYSLGGLISRYIIGILHSRQPSFFLRHKPISFSTAATPHLGVLKYGTLANTVVHTVGRQLFSRSGRQIYCLDKEPEWGGRGLLELMSDPDHVFIQALKLFPKVMIIANGCQDQTVPYPTASFSSQDPFSDLSTVDVETDDDHIVQSWKKVEQPDPDDLPVDHSMEDTTEWKGRRRQPLPPPFMVFPWPVNYLLFLIFPLLLPFVLVYLAGAITLHNFHSRKRIRSHRDSLDRQPLLVPSSTSLADTMESATQEIRDTLSNSVRPSTSIDGTSTPPLSDPVEHGTSAPLLLTPAQKLMISNLNDAIPHAERVIAWFPWAYNSHAMLICRDTKRFPWQEDGRGVVRKWAKFTYQAGIDQIEGSDGSVRFDGRTGQ
;
A
#
# COMPACT_ATOMS: atom_id res chain seq x y z
N MET A 1 22.53 -25.88 10.52
CA MET A 1 21.13 -25.49 10.28
C MET A 1 20.99 -25.08 8.83
N GLN A 2 19.91 -25.45 8.16
CA GLN A 2 19.64 -25.05 6.78
C GLN A 2 19.34 -23.53 6.74
N PRO A 3 20.11 -22.70 6.01
CA PRO A 3 19.84 -21.27 5.95
C PRO A 3 18.54 -21.00 5.17
N VAL A 4 17.74 -20.06 5.69
CA VAL A 4 16.43 -19.70 5.18
C VAL A 4 16.34 -18.22 4.85
N HIS A 5 15.76 -17.92 3.69
CA HIS A 5 15.21 -16.62 3.35
C HIS A 5 13.72 -16.59 3.69
N LEU A 6 13.35 -15.90 4.77
CA LEU A 6 11.97 -15.76 5.22
C LEU A 6 11.31 -14.55 4.55
N ILE A 7 10.20 -14.79 3.85
CA ILE A 7 9.40 -13.77 3.16
C ILE A 7 8.03 -13.66 3.83
N ILE A 8 7.71 -12.49 4.36
CA ILE A 8 6.42 -12.20 4.99
C ILE A 8 5.49 -11.48 4.00
N LEU A 9 4.28 -12.01 3.79
CA LEU A 9 3.26 -11.37 2.92
C LEU A 9 2.06 -10.89 3.73
N THR A 10 1.85 -9.58 3.76
CA THR A 10 0.80 -8.94 4.59
C THR A 10 -0.36 -8.45 3.74
N HIS A 11 -1.57 -8.96 4.01
CA HIS A 11 -2.79 -8.60 3.28
C HIS A 11 -3.38 -7.24 3.68
N GLY A 12 -4.34 -6.76 2.87
CA GLY A 12 -5.00 -5.47 3.06
C GLY A 12 -6.21 -5.48 4.00
N LEU A 13 -6.91 -4.34 4.06
CA LEU A 13 -8.09 -4.11 4.89
C LEU A 13 -9.19 -5.14 4.62
N TYR A 14 -9.76 -5.69 5.69
CA TYR A 14 -10.81 -6.72 5.67
C TYR A 14 -10.45 -7.99 4.88
N GLY A 15 -9.16 -8.21 4.61
CA GLY A 15 -8.65 -9.34 3.84
C GLY A 15 -8.35 -10.59 4.67
N SER A 16 -7.66 -11.54 4.03
CA SER A 16 -7.07 -12.73 4.65
C SER A 16 -5.84 -13.18 3.87
N SER A 17 -5.07 -14.13 4.41
CA SER A 17 -3.94 -14.76 3.71
C SER A 17 -4.30 -15.27 2.31
N LEU A 18 -5.52 -15.77 2.11
CA LEU A 18 -6.03 -16.24 0.81
C LEU A 18 -5.98 -15.18 -0.28
N ASN A 19 -6.00 -13.88 0.06
CA ASN A 19 -5.91 -12.81 -0.92
C ASN A 19 -4.54 -12.73 -1.59
N LEU A 20 -3.49 -13.27 -0.97
CA LEU A 20 -2.14 -13.30 -1.50
C LEU A 20 -1.75 -14.71 -1.98
N ALA A 21 -2.74 -15.56 -2.26
CA ALA A 21 -2.50 -16.94 -2.72
C ALA A 21 -1.72 -16.97 -4.04
N ALA A 22 -2.13 -16.18 -5.04
CA ALA A 22 -1.42 -16.09 -6.32
C ALA A 22 0.02 -15.54 -6.17
N VAL A 23 0.20 -14.59 -5.24
CA VAL A 23 1.51 -14.02 -4.90
C VAL A 23 2.44 -15.08 -4.29
N LYS A 24 1.92 -15.87 -3.34
CA LYS A 24 2.62 -17.01 -2.78
C LYS A 24 2.94 -18.05 -3.85
N GLU A 25 1.98 -18.37 -4.69
CA GLU A 25 2.10 -19.37 -5.76
C GLU A 25 3.26 -19.03 -6.71
N GLU A 26 3.37 -17.79 -7.17
CA GLU A 26 4.49 -17.38 -8.03
C GLU A 26 5.86 -17.48 -7.37
N LEU A 27 5.97 -17.14 -6.07
CA LEU A 27 7.21 -17.34 -5.34
C LEU A 27 7.54 -18.83 -5.15
N VAL A 28 6.53 -19.68 -4.87
CA VAL A 28 6.72 -21.13 -4.73
C VAL A 28 7.19 -21.73 -6.06
N ASN A 29 6.60 -21.32 -7.19
CA ASN A 29 6.97 -21.80 -8.51
C ASN A 29 8.45 -21.53 -8.83
N LEU A 30 8.97 -20.35 -8.46
CA LEU A 30 10.40 -20.04 -8.58
C LEU A 30 11.26 -20.85 -7.60
N SER A 31 10.71 -21.14 -6.42
CA SER A 31 11.40 -21.84 -5.34
C SER A 31 11.36 -23.37 -5.48
N THR A 32 10.63 -23.95 -6.43
CA THR A 32 10.66 -25.39 -6.73
C THR A 32 11.44 -25.65 -8.02
N PRO A 33 12.37 -26.62 -8.09
CA PRO A 33 13.00 -26.99 -9.35
C PRO A 33 11.96 -27.53 -10.34
N ASP A 34 12.06 -27.14 -11.60
CA ASP A 34 11.19 -27.60 -12.69
C ASP A 34 11.08 -29.13 -12.69
N ILE A 35 9.89 -29.67 -12.41
CA ILE A 35 9.55 -31.04 -12.81
C ILE A 35 9.20 -30.93 -14.30
N PRO A 36 9.96 -31.57 -15.22
CA PRO A 36 9.60 -31.52 -16.63
C PRO A 36 8.24 -32.18 -16.83
N LEU A 37 7.26 -31.40 -17.30
CA LEU A 37 6.01 -31.91 -17.85
C LEU A 37 6.28 -32.54 -19.23
N SER A 38 7.04 -33.65 -19.27
CA SER A 38 7.11 -34.59 -20.40
C SER A 38 7.91 -35.85 -20.01
N PRO A 39 7.38 -37.07 -20.23
CA PRO A 39 8.13 -38.29 -20.02
C PRO A 39 8.99 -38.57 -21.26
N SER A 40 10.18 -38.00 -21.33
CA SER A 40 11.19 -38.49 -22.27
C SER A 40 12.60 -38.31 -21.74
N THR A 41 13.23 -39.46 -21.54
CA THR A 41 14.68 -39.71 -21.48
C THR A 41 15.44 -39.14 -20.28
N SER A 42 15.59 -40.04 -19.31
CA SER A 42 16.73 -40.22 -18.40
C SER A 42 17.96 -39.34 -18.68
N THR A 43 18.09 -38.29 -17.87
CA THR A 43 19.41 -37.78 -17.46
C THR A 43 19.26 -37.23 -16.05
N SER A 44 19.89 -37.93 -15.10
CA SER A 44 20.30 -37.46 -13.77
C SER A 44 19.38 -36.45 -13.07
N ALA A 45 18.49 -36.96 -12.22
CA ALA A 45 17.83 -36.17 -11.19
C ALA A 45 18.90 -35.53 -10.29
N SER A 46 19.17 -34.24 -10.48
CA SER A 46 19.87 -33.43 -9.49
C SER A 46 18.93 -33.30 -8.29
N ASN A 47 19.31 -33.95 -7.19
CA ASN A 47 18.58 -33.90 -5.93
C ASN A 47 18.28 -32.44 -5.54
N SER A 48 17.09 -32.21 -4.98
CA SER A 48 16.68 -30.94 -4.36
C SER A 48 17.53 -30.52 -3.14
N SER A 49 18.65 -31.20 -2.90
CA SER A 49 19.59 -31.01 -1.78
C SER A 49 20.77 -30.09 -2.12
N ASP A 50 20.82 -29.53 -3.33
CA ASP A 50 21.97 -28.71 -3.80
C ASP A 50 21.72 -27.19 -3.70
N ARG A 51 20.59 -26.75 -3.12
CA ARG A 51 20.36 -25.31 -2.90
C ARG A 51 20.97 -24.87 -1.59
N ALA A 52 21.85 -23.88 -1.68
CA ALA A 52 22.52 -23.33 -0.51
C ALA A 52 21.53 -22.60 0.41
N ILE A 53 20.38 -22.10 -0.06
CA ILE A 53 19.34 -21.45 0.75
C ILE A 53 17.93 -21.95 0.43
N GLU A 54 17.10 -22.12 1.47
CA GLU A 54 15.67 -22.42 1.34
C GLU A 54 14.82 -21.13 1.43
N THR A 55 13.87 -20.95 0.51
CA THR A 55 12.90 -19.84 0.58
C THR A 55 11.65 -20.27 1.33
N VAL A 56 11.33 -19.60 2.44
CA VAL A 56 10.11 -19.85 3.24
C VAL A 56 9.19 -18.64 3.14
N ILE A 57 7.92 -18.89 2.83
CA ILE A 57 6.91 -17.84 2.63
C ILE A 57 5.85 -17.95 3.70
N TYR A 58 5.72 -16.92 4.53
CA TYR A 58 4.76 -16.87 5.63
C TYR A 58 3.69 -15.80 5.38
N LEU A 59 2.43 -16.19 5.58
CA LEU A 59 1.27 -15.33 5.45
C LEU A 59 0.59 -15.23 6.82
N PRO A 60 0.71 -14.09 7.53
CA PRO A 60 0.11 -13.93 8.83
C PRO A 60 -1.43 -14.05 8.80
N GLU A 61 -1.99 -14.64 9.85
CA GLU A 61 -3.43 -14.90 10.02
C GLU A 61 -4.06 -14.06 11.13
N GLY A 62 -3.24 -13.48 12.03
CA GLY A 62 -3.70 -12.78 13.23
C GLY A 62 -4.56 -11.54 12.98
N ILE A 63 -4.55 -11.01 11.75
CA ILE A 63 -5.25 -9.77 11.38
C ILE A 63 -6.44 -9.98 10.42
N LYS A 64 -6.87 -11.22 10.16
CA LYS A 64 -7.97 -11.53 9.23
C LYS A 64 -9.27 -10.73 9.46
N GLY A 65 -9.89 -10.28 8.37
CA GLY A 65 -11.21 -9.66 8.34
C GLY A 65 -11.28 -8.39 9.18
N ALA A 66 -12.30 -8.28 10.04
CA ALA A 66 -12.53 -7.10 10.88
C ALA A 66 -11.41 -6.83 11.91
N ARG A 67 -10.46 -7.76 12.14
CA ARG A 67 -9.30 -7.50 12.99
C ARG A 67 -8.36 -6.45 12.39
N THR A 68 -8.35 -6.30 11.07
CA THR A 68 -7.64 -5.20 10.39
C THR A 68 -8.12 -3.81 10.79
N TRP A 69 -9.27 -3.66 11.46
CA TRP A 69 -9.80 -2.36 11.89
C TRP A 69 -9.17 -1.88 13.20
N ASP A 70 -8.37 -2.73 13.85
CA ASP A 70 -7.78 -2.45 15.15
C ASP A 70 -6.64 -1.43 15.12
N GLY A 71 -6.20 -1.00 13.94
CA GLY A 71 -5.09 -0.06 13.75
C GLY A 71 -3.86 -0.73 13.13
N ILE A 72 -3.10 0.05 12.36
CA ILE A 72 -1.84 -0.33 11.72
C ILE A 72 -0.84 -0.81 12.76
N ASP A 73 -0.68 -0.03 13.83
CA ASP A 73 0.13 -0.32 15.00
C ASP A 73 -0.24 -1.67 15.63
N VAL A 74 -1.50 -1.85 16.03
CA VAL A 74 -1.97 -3.08 16.68
C VAL A 74 -1.83 -4.31 15.78
N CYS A 75 -2.11 -4.16 14.48
CA CYS A 75 -1.93 -5.22 13.51
C CYS A 75 -0.45 -5.61 13.36
N ALA A 76 0.46 -4.63 13.36
CA ALA A 76 1.89 -4.88 13.25
C ALA A 76 2.42 -5.68 14.44
N TYR A 77 2.04 -5.34 15.68
CA TYR A 77 2.45 -6.10 16.86
C TYR A 77 2.01 -7.58 16.80
N ARG A 78 0.77 -7.84 16.38
CA ARG A 78 0.28 -9.22 16.22
C ARG A 78 1.08 -10.00 15.20
N ILE A 79 1.40 -9.38 14.07
CA ILE A 79 2.19 -10.03 13.02
C ILE A 79 3.64 -10.23 13.48
N VAL A 80 4.21 -9.30 14.23
CA VAL A 80 5.55 -9.47 14.81
C VAL A 80 5.60 -10.68 15.75
N GLU A 81 4.60 -10.87 16.61
CA GLU A 81 4.49 -12.09 17.42
C GLU A 81 4.33 -13.36 16.58
N GLU A 82 3.65 -13.28 15.43
CA GLU A 82 3.55 -14.40 14.47
C GLU A 82 4.90 -14.69 13.81
N ILE A 83 5.67 -13.66 13.46
CA ILE A 83 7.02 -13.79 12.89
C ILE A 83 7.94 -14.47 13.89
N ASP A 84 7.92 -14.06 15.16
CA ASP A 84 8.76 -14.67 16.20
C ASP A 84 8.46 -16.17 16.36
N ARG A 85 7.16 -16.53 16.44
CA ARG A 85 6.75 -17.94 16.51
C ARG A 85 7.12 -18.75 15.28
N GLU A 86 7.06 -18.13 14.09
CA GLU A 86 7.44 -18.81 12.86
C GLU A 86 8.96 -19.03 12.80
N ILE A 87 9.77 -18.08 13.26
CA ILE A 87 11.22 -18.26 13.37
C ILE A 87 11.55 -19.37 14.37
N GLU A 88 10.93 -19.37 15.56
CA GLU A 88 11.09 -20.45 16.54
C GLU A 88 10.74 -21.83 15.95
N ARG A 89 9.61 -21.93 15.24
CA ARG A 89 9.21 -23.17 14.55
C ARG A 89 10.24 -23.63 13.53
N LEU A 90 10.82 -22.69 12.76
CA LEU A 90 11.86 -23.00 11.77
C LEU A 90 13.16 -23.44 12.45
N GLU A 91 13.54 -22.81 13.56
CA GLU A 91 14.71 -23.18 14.35
C GLU A 91 14.58 -24.59 14.94
N ASP A 92 13.40 -24.94 15.44
CA ASP A 92 13.06 -26.29 15.91
C ASP A 92 13.16 -27.35 14.79
N GLU A 93 12.90 -26.95 13.54
CA GLU A 93 13.09 -27.77 12.33
C GLU A 93 14.55 -27.83 11.85
N GLY A 94 15.49 -27.23 12.60
CA GLY A 94 16.90 -27.19 12.25
C GLY A 94 17.25 -26.19 11.14
N LYS A 95 16.40 -25.18 10.91
CA LYS A 95 16.61 -24.10 9.94
C LYS A 95 17.08 -22.82 10.64
N ASP A 96 17.86 -22.00 9.93
CA ASP A 96 18.40 -20.74 10.45
C ASP A 96 17.93 -19.61 9.53
N VAL A 97 17.07 -18.72 10.02
CA VAL A 97 16.57 -17.60 9.22
C VAL A 97 17.70 -16.58 9.07
N VAL A 98 18.34 -16.54 7.91
CA VAL A 98 19.48 -15.64 7.63
C VAL A 98 19.09 -14.39 6.87
N GLY A 99 17.98 -14.45 6.14
CA GLY A 99 17.47 -13.33 5.34
C GLY A 99 15.99 -13.06 5.61
N PHE A 100 15.60 -11.80 5.56
CA PHE A 100 14.23 -11.34 5.81
C PHE A 100 13.75 -10.40 4.71
N SER A 101 12.60 -10.73 4.10
CA SER A 101 11.87 -9.86 3.19
C SER A 101 10.44 -9.68 3.64
N VAL A 102 9.85 -8.54 3.28
CA VAL A 102 8.43 -8.28 3.55
C VAL A 102 7.77 -7.59 2.36
N MET A 103 6.56 -8.05 2.03
CA MET A 103 5.66 -7.40 1.07
C MET A 103 4.34 -7.11 1.75
N GLY A 104 3.82 -5.90 1.54
CA GLY A 104 2.48 -5.54 1.98
C GLY A 104 1.60 -5.06 0.83
N TYR A 105 0.36 -5.55 0.81
CA TYR A 105 -0.66 -5.10 -0.12
C TYR A 105 -1.66 -4.16 0.56
N SER A 106 -1.94 -3.01 -0.04
CA SER A 106 -2.91 -2.03 0.47
C SER A 106 -2.56 -1.63 1.91
N LEU A 107 -3.51 -1.72 2.86
CA LEU A 107 -3.23 -1.51 4.29
C LEU A 107 -2.03 -2.34 4.80
N GLY A 108 -1.81 -3.53 4.22
CA GLY A 108 -0.71 -4.41 4.58
C GLY A 108 0.67 -3.79 4.35
N GLY A 109 0.81 -2.86 3.38
CA GLY A 109 2.07 -2.14 3.18
C GLY A 109 2.37 -1.12 4.28
N LEU A 110 1.34 -0.46 4.80
CA LEU A 110 1.47 0.40 5.99
C LEU A 110 1.82 -0.44 7.21
N ILE A 111 1.14 -1.57 7.41
CA ILE A 111 1.46 -2.51 8.50
C ILE A 111 2.91 -3.01 8.37
N SER A 112 3.36 -3.35 7.16
CA SER A 112 4.74 -3.80 6.87
C SER A 112 5.79 -2.74 7.22
N ARG A 113 5.54 -1.47 6.89
CA ARG A 113 6.41 -0.35 7.31
C ARG A 113 6.52 -0.26 8.84
N TYR A 114 5.42 -0.51 9.55
CA TYR A 114 5.42 -0.48 11.01
C TYR A 114 6.16 -1.70 11.58
N ILE A 115 5.93 -2.90 11.03
CA ILE A 115 6.61 -4.15 11.41
C ILE A 115 8.13 -3.98 11.35
N ILE A 116 8.68 -3.49 10.24
CA ILE A 116 10.14 -3.32 10.13
C ILE A 116 10.68 -2.31 11.14
N GLY A 117 9.90 -1.28 11.51
CA GLY A 117 10.25 -0.36 12.60
C GLY A 117 10.31 -1.05 13.95
N ILE A 118 9.32 -1.90 14.28
CA ILE A 118 9.32 -2.69 15.52
C ILE A 118 10.56 -3.58 15.58
N LEU A 119 10.78 -4.37 14.53
CA LEU A 119 11.90 -5.30 14.43
C LEU A 119 13.24 -4.57 14.55
N HIS A 120 13.39 -3.43 13.88
CA HIS A 120 14.60 -2.63 13.95
C HIS A 120 14.88 -2.09 15.35
N SER A 121 13.85 -1.60 16.06
CA SER A 121 13.99 -0.98 17.38
C SER A 121 14.35 -1.93 18.54
N ARG A 122 14.32 -3.25 18.29
CA ARG A 122 14.73 -4.25 19.30
C ARG A 122 16.19 -4.03 19.71
N GLN A 123 16.54 -4.50 20.90
CA GLN A 123 17.88 -4.41 21.46
C GLN A 123 18.36 -5.82 21.88
N PRO A 124 19.28 -6.46 21.12
CA PRO A 124 19.84 -6.01 19.84
C PRO A 124 18.79 -5.98 18.71
N SER A 125 19.09 -5.24 17.64
CA SER A 125 18.18 -5.13 16.49
C SER A 125 17.93 -6.49 15.86
N PHE A 126 16.69 -6.78 15.46
CA PHE A 126 16.33 -8.00 14.74
C PHE A 126 17.20 -8.21 13.50
N PHE A 127 17.50 -7.10 12.80
CA PHE A 127 18.25 -7.11 11.55
C PHE A 127 19.75 -7.39 11.70
N LEU A 128 20.24 -7.51 12.94
CA LEU A 128 21.61 -7.97 13.20
C LEU A 128 21.75 -9.48 12.94
N ARG A 129 20.72 -10.27 13.27
CA ARG A 129 20.69 -11.72 13.04
C ARG A 129 20.06 -12.07 11.69
N HIS A 130 19.03 -11.34 11.29
CA HIS A 130 18.24 -11.62 10.10
C HIS A 130 18.44 -10.51 9.07
N LYS A 131 19.30 -10.73 8.07
CA LYS A 131 19.70 -9.70 7.09
C LYS A 131 18.47 -9.17 6.33
N PRO A 132 18.22 -7.84 6.28
CA PRO A 132 17.19 -7.27 5.43
C PRO A 132 17.53 -7.50 3.95
N ILE A 133 16.62 -8.12 3.20
CA ILE A 133 16.84 -8.48 1.79
C ILE A 133 16.03 -7.60 0.85
N SER A 134 14.70 -7.61 0.99
CA SER A 134 13.81 -6.78 0.18
C SER A 134 12.58 -6.27 0.92
N PHE A 135 12.21 -5.02 0.65
CA PHE A 135 10.96 -4.42 1.10
C PHE A 135 10.08 -4.10 -0.13
N SER A 136 8.80 -4.44 -0.09
CA SER A 136 7.91 -4.13 -1.21
C SER A 136 6.51 -3.75 -0.79
N THR A 137 5.88 -2.89 -1.58
CA THR A 137 4.47 -2.55 -1.41
C THR A 137 3.72 -2.61 -2.72
N ALA A 138 2.46 -3.01 -2.66
CA ALA A 138 1.53 -2.96 -3.79
C ALA A 138 0.25 -2.23 -3.37
N ALA A 139 -0.19 -1.27 -4.18
CA ALA A 139 -1.43 -0.50 -3.95
C ALA A 139 -1.54 0.10 -2.54
N THR A 140 -0.42 0.52 -1.92
CA THR A 140 -0.40 0.93 -0.51
C THR A 140 -0.65 2.43 -0.35
N PRO A 141 -1.61 2.88 0.49
CA PRO A 141 -1.92 4.30 0.64
C PRO A 141 -0.91 5.00 1.55
N HIS A 142 0.33 5.18 1.07
CA HIS A 142 1.44 5.69 1.88
C HIS A 142 1.24 7.12 2.38
N LEU A 143 0.48 7.93 1.64
CA LEU A 143 0.14 9.31 1.99
C LEU A 143 -1.26 9.43 2.63
N GLY A 144 -1.88 8.29 2.94
CA GLY A 144 -3.27 8.19 3.35
C GLY A 144 -4.26 8.34 2.20
N VAL A 145 -5.53 8.55 2.54
CA VAL A 145 -6.59 8.82 1.55
C VAL A 145 -6.46 10.27 1.07
N LEU A 146 -6.24 10.45 -0.23
CA LEU A 146 -6.04 11.76 -0.84
C LEU A 146 -7.37 12.46 -1.15
N LYS A 147 -7.39 13.79 -1.06
CA LYS A 147 -8.54 14.60 -1.44
C LYS A 147 -8.35 15.17 -2.84
N TYR A 148 -9.35 14.93 -3.68
CA TYR A 148 -9.57 15.57 -4.97
C TYR A 148 -10.69 16.60 -4.84
N GLY A 149 -10.58 17.71 -5.59
CA GLY A 149 -11.51 18.85 -5.55
C GLY A 149 -12.94 18.61 -6.03
N THR A 150 -13.49 17.38 -5.95
CA THR A 150 -14.88 17.07 -6.33
C THR A 150 -15.82 16.97 -5.14
N LEU A 151 -17.09 17.32 -5.34
CA LEU A 151 -18.15 17.20 -4.32
C LEU A 151 -18.37 15.75 -3.89
N ALA A 152 -18.39 14.81 -4.83
CA ALA A 152 -18.52 13.37 -4.54
C ALA A 152 -17.37 12.88 -3.65
N ASN A 153 -16.13 13.27 -3.95
CA ASN A 153 -14.98 12.92 -3.14
C ASN A 153 -15.07 13.52 -1.73
N THR A 154 -15.60 14.74 -1.59
CA THR A 154 -15.82 15.37 -0.27
C THR A 154 -16.83 14.59 0.59
N VAL A 155 -17.92 14.11 -0.01
CA VAL A 155 -18.93 13.27 0.68
C VAL A 155 -18.33 11.92 1.08
N VAL A 156 -17.66 11.23 0.15
CA VAL A 156 -17.01 9.94 0.40
C VAL A 156 -15.96 10.06 1.50
N HIS A 157 -15.15 11.13 1.51
CA HIS A 157 -14.19 11.39 2.59
C HIS A 157 -14.86 11.61 3.94
N THR A 158 -16.01 12.29 3.96
CA THR A 158 -16.75 12.62 5.19
C THR A 158 -17.38 11.37 5.81
N VAL A 159 -17.86 10.44 4.98
CA VAL A 159 -18.39 9.14 5.44
C VAL A 159 -17.26 8.16 5.76
N GLY A 160 -16.27 8.05 4.87
CA GLY A 160 -15.18 7.07 4.95
C GLY A 160 -14.30 7.22 6.19
N ARG A 161 -14.08 8.44 6.68
CA ARG A 161 -13.34 8.71 7.94
C ARG A 161 -13.95 8.10 9.20
N GLN A 162 -15.25 7.74 9.16
CA GLN A 162 -15.97 7.14 10.29
C GLN A 162 -16.06 5.60 10.18
N LEU A 163 -15.63 5.04 9.05
CA LEU A 163 -15.61 3.61 8.79
C LEU A 163 -14.25 3.00 9.23
N PHE A 164 -14.25 1.70 9.54
CA PHE A 164 -13.04 0.91 9.83
C PHE A 164 -12.27 1.26 11.11
N SER A 165 -12.94 1.81 12.13
CA SER A 165 -12.41 2.03 13.48
C SER A 165 -11.06 2.79 13.49
N ARG A 166 -10.01 2.27 14.15
CA ARG A 166 -8.71 2.94 14.32
C ARG A 166 -7.94 3.02 13.01
N SER A 167 -7.95 1.95 12.21
CA SER A 167 -7.27 1.93 10.89
C SER A 167 -7.84 2.98 9.95
N GLY A 168 -9.17 3.19 9.95
CA GLY A 168 -9.79 4.26 9.18
C GLY A 168 -9.25 5.64 9.60
N ARG A 169 -9.18 5.91 10.91
CA ARG A 169 -8.62 7.19 11.39
C ARG A 169 -7.17 7.40 10.96
N GLN A 170 -6.34 6.35 11.00
CA GLN A 170 -4.93 6.40 10.60
C GLN A 170 -4.75 6.65 9.10
N ILE A 171 -5.46 5.91 8.23
CA ILE A 171 -5.31 6.07 6.77
C ILE A 171 -5.88 7.43 6.32
N TYR A 172 -6.85 8.00 7.02
CA TYR A 172 -7.33 9.37 6.75
C TYR A 172 -6.49 10.47 7.41
N CYS A 173 -5.38 10.13 8.09
CA CYS A 173 -4.52 11.06 8.84
C CYS A 173 -5.31 11.91 9.86
N LEU A 174 -6.27 11.30 10.56
CA LEU A 174 -7.14 11.93 11.57
C LEU A 174 -6.81 11.48 13.00
N ASP A 175 -5.94 10.49 13.12
CA ASP A 175 -5.30 10.08 14.35
C ASP A 175 -4.33 11.17 14.80
N LYS A 176 -4.49 11.58 16.06
CA LYS A 176 -3.59 12.51 16.74
C LYS A 176 -3.51 12.01 18.17
N GLU A 177 -2.49 11.21 18.44
CA GLU A 177 -2.26 10.70 19.78
C GLU A 177 -1.24 11.61 20.49
N PRO A 178 -1.46 11.97 21.77
CA PRO A 178 -0.49 12.77 22.53
C PRO A 178 0.90 12.14 22.57
N GLU A 179 0.96 10.81 22.61
CA GLU A 179 2.18 10.00 22.59
C GLU A 179 3.04 10.27 21.33
N TRP A 180 2.44 10.70 20.22
CA TRP A 180 3.13 10.95 18.95
C TRP A 180 3.45 12.44 18.75
N GLY A 181 3.41 13.23 19.82
CA GLY A 181 3.56 14.68 19.77
C GLY A 181 2.43 15.38 19.02
N GLY A 182 1.24 14.77 18.96
CA GLY A 182 0.07 15.31 18.25
C GLY A 182 0.12 15.16 16.72
N ARG A 183 1.13 14.46 16.19
CA ARG A 183 1.25 14.09 14.77
C ARG A 183 0.46 12.81 14.47
N GLY A 184 0.09 12.62 13.20
CA GLY A 184 -0.56 11.38 12.75
C GLY A 184 0.44 10.25 12.55
N LEU A 185 -0.01 9.00 12.59
CA LEU A 185 0.87 7.84 12.47
C LEU A 185 1.62 7.83 11.14
N LEU A 186 0.96 8.16 10.02
CA LEU A 186 1.61 8.15 8.71
C LEU A 186 2.71 9.21 8.59
N GLU A 187 2.52 10.35 9.26
CA GLU A 187 3.52 11.41 9.35
C GLU A 187 4.73 10.90 10.14
N LEU A 188 4.51 10.30 11.30
CA LEU A 188 5.55 9.71 12.14
C LEU A 188 6.32 8.59 11.43
N MET A 189 5.62 7.73 10.69
CA MET A 189 6.23 6.66 9.91
C MET A 189 7.04 7.15 8.71
N SER A 190 6.89 8.43 8.34
CA SER A 190 7.61 9.08 7.26
C SER A 190 8.63 10.10 7.78
N ASP A 191 8.85 10.17 9.09
CA ASP A 191 9.84 11.02 9.73
C ASP A 191 11.24 10.39 9.61
N PRO A 192 12.24 11.07 9.01
CA PRO A 192 13.59 10.54 8.82
C PRO A 192 14.30 10.15 10.11
N ASP A 193 13.95 10.80 11.22
CA ASP A 193 14.57 10.58 12.52
C ASP A 193 13.91 9.43 13.31
N HIS A 194 12.81 8.88 12.80
CA HIS A 194 12.09 7.80 13.45
C HIS A 194 12.53 6.42 12.95
N VAL A 195 12.39 5.41 13.82
CA VAL A 195 12.79 4.02 13.56
C VAL A 195 12.19 3.42 12.28
N PHE A 196 11.06 3.94 11.80
CA PHE A 196 10.38 3.45 10.60
C PHE A 196 11.15 3.77 9.32
N ILE A 197 11.64 5.00 9.17
CA ILE A 197 12.47 5.38 8.02
C ILE A 197 13.87 4.79 8.17
N GLN A 198 14.42 4.77 9.38
CA GLN A 198 15.72 4.13 9.64
C GLN A 198 15.70 2.65 9.25
N ALA A 199 14.66 1.91 9.64
CA ALA A 199 14.47 0.52 9.24
C ALA A 199 14.31 0.35 7.72
N LEU A 200 13.52 1.21 7.08
CA LEU A 200 13.29 1.16 5.64
C LEU A 200 14.59 1.32 4.84
N LYS A 201 15.49 2.22 5.30
CA LYS A 201 16.82 2.44 4.69
C LYS A 201 17.73 1.21 4.74
N LEU A 202 17.48 0.25 5.64
CA LEU A 202 18.29 -0.97 5.73
C LEU A 202 18.06 -1.94 4.57
N PHE A 203 16.96 -1.81 3.82
CA PHE A 203 16.62 -2.74 2.74
C PHE A 203 17.30 -2.32 1.43
N PRO A 204 18.25 -3.12 0.91
CA PRO A 204 18.98 -2.77 -0.31
C PRO A 204 18.14 -2.94 -1.58
N LYS A 205 17.08 -3.74 -1.54
CA LYS A 205 16.13 -3.93 -2.64
C LYS A 205 14.75 -3.45 -2.22
N VAL A 206 14.26 -2.40 -2.87
CA VAL A 206 12.93 -1.85 -2.60
C VAL A 206 12.12 -1.77 -3.89
N MET A 207 10.88 -2.26 -3.86
CA MET A 207 9.96 -2.17 -5.00
C MET A 207 8.61 -1.59 -4.56
N ILE A 208 8.16 -0.56 -5.26
CA ILE A 208 6.88 0.10 -5.03
C ILE A 208 6.01 -0.11 -6.27
N ILE A 209 4.89 -0.81 -6.10
CA ILE A 209 3.98 -1.20 -7.19
C ILE A 209 2.69 -0.39 -7.07
N ALA A 210 2.44 0.44 -8.07
CA ALA A 210 1.25 1.28 -8.16
C ALA A 210 0.47 0.99 -9.44
N ASN A 211 -0.85 1.12 -9.38
CA ASN A 211 -1.67 1.18 -10.58
C ASN A 211 -1.57 2.60 -11.17
N GLY A 212 -1.28 2.70 -12.45
CA GLY A 212 -1.33 3.98 -13.17
C GLY A 212 -2.77 4.42 -13.45
N CYS A 213 -3.73 3.50 -13.54
CA CYS A 213 -5.12 3.83 -13.83
C CYS A 213 -6.12 2.94 -13.07
N GLN A 214 -7.35 3.44 -12.93
CA GLN A 214 -8.52 2.72 -12.42
C GLN A 214 -8.40 2.14 -11.00
N ASP A 215 -7.43 2.58 -10.19
CA ASP A 215 -7.41 2.22 -8.77
C ASP A 215 -8.26 3.22 -8.00
N GLN A 216 -9.53 2.86 -7.81
CA GLN A 216 -10.52 3.70 -7.12
C GLN A 216 -10.31 3.71 -5.59
N THR A 217 -9.41 2.87 -5.07
CA THR A 217 -9.19 2.71 -3.62
C THR A 217 -7.91 3.41 -3.18
N VAL A 218 -6.82 3.19 -3.90
CA VAL A 218 -5.50 3.75 -3.64
C VAL A 218 -4.92 4.30 -4.95
N PRO A 219 -5.24 5.56 -5.29
CA PRO A 219 -4.78 6.19 -6.51
C PRO A 219 -3.26 6.27 -6.61
N TYR A 220 -2.76 6.43 -7.84
CA TYR A 220 -1.34 6.47 -8.17
C TYR A 220 -0.49 7.33 -7.21
N PRO A 221 -0.86 8.59 -6.87
CA PRO A 221 0.04 9.46 -6.11
C PRO A 221 0.34 8.95 -4.69
N THR A 222 -0.67 8.39 -3.99
CA THR A 222 -0.46 7.84 -2.65
C THR A 222 0.23 6.48 -2.68
N ALA A 223 0.06 5.70 -3.77
CA ALA A 223 0.75 4.43 -3.97
C ALA A 223 2.24 4.59 -4.33
N SER A 224 2.61 5.67 -5.05
CA SER A 224 3.94 5.84 -5.64
C SER A 224 4.83 6.91 -4.98
N PHE A 225 4.33 7.58 -3.93
CA PHE A 225 4.97 8.77 -3.33
C PHE A 225 5.08 9.94 -4.32
N SER A 226 4.05 10.16 -5.13
CA SER A 226 4.05 11.25 -6.11
C SER A 226 3.25 12.46 -5.63
N SER A 227 3.76 13.65 -5.94
CA SER A 227 3.05 14.91 -5.73
C SER A 227 2.05 15.23 -6.85
N GLN A 228 2.14 14.52 -7.98
CA GLN A 228 1.32 14.69 -9.16
C GLN A 228 0.76 13.36 -9.63
N ASP A 229 -0.38 13.41 -10.29
CA ASP A 229 -0.96 12.24 -10.96
C ASP A 229 -0.83 12.44 -12.48
N PRO A 230 0.19 11.86 -13.14
CA PRO A 230 0.34 12.01 -14.58
C PRO A 230 -0.77 11.29 -15.34
N PHE A 231 -1.54 10.40 -14.68
CA PHE A 231 -2.56 9.55 -15.30
C PHE A 231 -3.99 9.97 -14.90
N SER A 232 -4.16 11.17 -14.34
CA SER A 232 -5.47 11.66 -13.89
C SER A 232 -6.48 11.75 -15.03
N ASP A 233 -6.01 12.06 -16.24
CA ASP A 233 -6.82 12.09 -17.45
C ASP A 233 -6.22 11.16 -18.52
N LEU A 234 -6.84 9.98 -18.65
CA LEU A 234 -6.45 8.94 -19.60
C LEU A 234 -6.57 9.39 -21.07
N SER A 235 -7.32 10.44 -21.38
CA SER A 235 -7.44 10.98 -22.74
C SER A 235 -6.26 11.87 -23.15
N THR A 236 -5.44 12.27 -22.19
CA THR A 236 -4.30 13.18 -22.40
C THR A 236 -2.95 12.47 -22.33
N VAL A 237 -2.95 11.14 -22.19
CA VAL A 237 -1.73 10.36 -22.01
C VAL A 237 -1.74 9.15 -22.93
N ASP A 238 -0.69 9.03 -23.72
CA ASP A 238 -0.37 7.80 -24.43
C ASP A 238 0.58 6.95 -23.58
N VAL A 239 0.21 5.68 -23.37
CA VAL A 239 0.91 4.77 -22.46
C VAL A 239 1.30 3.50 -23.20
N GLU A 240 2.60 3.25 -23.28
CA GLU A 240 3.17 2.03 -23.83
C GLU A 240 3.40 1.01 -22.71
N THR A 241 2.83 -0.18 -22.86
CA THR A 241 2.96 -1.28 -21.91
C THR A 241 3.62 -2.49 -22.56
N ASP A 242 4.29 -3.31 -21.76
CA ASP A 242 4.69 -4.65 -22.18
C ASP A 242 3.51 -5.65 -22.14
N ASP A 243 3.80 -6.90 -22.48
CA ASP A 243 2.83 -8.01 -22.47
C ASP A 243 2.31 -8.36 -21.07
N ASP A 244 3.04 -7.98 -20.01
CA ASP A 244 2.68 -8.16 -18.61
C ASP A 244 1.91 -6.93 -18.05
N HIS A 245 1.50 -6.01 -18.93
CA HIS A 245 0.76 -4.78 -18.61
C HIS A 245 1.49 -3.82 -17.67
N ILE A 246 2.82 -3.84 -17.69
CA ILE A 246 3.68 -2.89 -16.98
C ILE A 246 4.04 -1.77 -17.94
N VAL A 247 3.91 -0.52 -17.45
CA VAL A 247 4.24 0.67 -18.22
C VAL A 247 5.74 0.74 -18.48
N GLN A 248 6.11 0.87 -19.74
CA GLN A 248 7.48 1.05 -20.20
C GLN A 248 7.78 2.53 -20.50
N SER A 249 6.81 3.23 -21.08
CA SER A 249 6.91 4.66 -21.37
C SER A 249 5.52 5.31 -21.37
N TRP A 250 5.46 6.62 -21.13
CA TRP A 250 4.24 7.39 -21.31
C TRP A 250 4.57 8.80 -21.79
N LYS A 251 3.66 9.41 -22.56
CA LYS A 251 3.80 10.78 -23.09
C LYS A 251 2.47 11.51 -22.95
N LYS A 252 2.54 12.81 -22.64
CA LYS A 252 1.36 13.67 -22.67
C LYS A 252 1.03 13.99 -24.13
N VAL A 253 -0.20 13.73 -24.53
CA VAL A 253 -0.72 14.08 -25.86
C VAL A 253 -1.36 15.45 -25.73
N GLU A 254 -0.85 16.43 -26.48
CA GLU A 254 -1.52 17.71 -26.66
C GLU A 254 -2.76 17.46 -27.53
N GLN A 255 -3.94 17.67 -26.96
CA GLN A 255 -5.16 17.67 -27.77
C GLN A 255 -5.13 18.92 -28.63
N PRO A 256 -5.31 18.81 -29.96
CA PRO A 256 -5.45 19.98 -30.81
C PRO A 256 -6.64 20.83 -30.34
N ASP A 257 -6.53 22.15 -30.52
CA ASP A 257 -7.58 23.10 -30.15
C ASP A 257 -8.91 22.62 -30.78
N PRO A 258 -10.01 22.49 -30.01
CA PRO A 258 -11.30 22.08 -30.55
C PRO A 258 -11.77 22.91 -31.75
N ASP A 259 -11.26 24.13 -31.94
CA ASP A 259 -11.53 24.99 -33.09
C ASP A 259 -10.80 24.57 -34.39
N ASP A 260 -9.75 23.74 -34.30
CA ASP A 260 -8.95 23.26 -35.44
C ASP A 260 -9.39 21.86 -35.95
N LEU A 261 -10.38 21.24 -35.30
CA LEU A 261 -10.87 19.92 -35.69
C LEU A 261 -12.05 20.02 -36.68
N PRO A 262 -11.98 19.40 -37.88
CA PRO A 262 -13.17 19.22 -38.69
C PRO A 262 -14.19 18.42 -37.89
N VAL A 263 -15.44 18.90 -37.85
CA VAL A 263 -16.56 18.25 -37.15
C VAL A 263 -16.84 16.91 -37.84
N ASP A 264 -16.12 15.87 -37.43
CA ASP A 264 -16.45 14.49 -37.76
C ASP A 264 -17.40 13.96 -36.69
N HIS A 265 -18.59 13.55 -37.12
CA HIS A 265 -19.58 12.91 -36.25
C HIS A 265 -19.21 11.46 -35.92
N SER A 266 -18.06 10.94 -36.38
CA SER A 266 -17.46 9.73 -35.82
C SER A 266 -16.66 10.04 -34.56
N MET A 267 -17.34 10.37 -33.46
CA MET A 267 -16.76 10.06 -32.15
C MET A 267 -16.70 8.54 -32.05
N GLU A 268 -15.60 7.95 -32.53
CA GLU A 268 -15.19 6.63 -32.05
C GLU A 268 -15.01 6.76 -30.55
N ASP A 269 -15.92 6.13 -29.82
CA ASP A 269 -15.95 6.06 -28.37
C ASP A 269 -14.57 5.59 -27.90
N THR A 270 -13.77 6.50 -27.36
CA THR A 270 -12.39 6.26 -26.88
C THR A 270 -12.33 5.27 -25.70
N THR A 271 -13.46 4.62 -25.40
CA THR A 271 -13.60 3.50 -24.48
C THR A 271 -13.22 2.14 -25.09
N GLU A 272 -12.94 2.04 -26.39
CA GLU A 272 -12.38 0.84 -27.02
C GLU A 272 -10.85 0.76 -26.89
N TRP A 273 -10.37 0.43 -25.69
CA TRP A 273 -8.95 0.11 -25.51
C TRP A 273 -8.64 -1.25 -26.16
N LYS A 274 -8.00 -1.25 -27.35
CA LYS A 274 -7.52 -2.45 -28.07
C LYS A 274 -8.55 -3.61 -28.09
N GLY A 275 -9.83 -3.31 -28.36
CA GLY A 275 -10.90 -4.31 -28.45
C GLY A 275 -11.40 -4.91 -27.13
N ARG A 276 -10.95 -4.43 -25.96
CA ARG A 276 -11.48 -4.83 -24.64
C ARG A 276 -12.43 -3.77 -24.10
N ARG A 277 -13.72 -4.09 -24.04
CA ARG A 277 -14.73 -3.25 -23.37
C ARG A 277 -14.59 -3.32 -21.86
N ARG A 278 -14.76 -2.18 -21.18
CA ARG A 278 -14.90 -2.13 -19.72
C ARG A 278 -16.02 -3.08 -19.28
N GLN A 279 -15.69 -4.08 -18.48
CA GLN A 279 -16.71 -4.99 -17.95
C GLN A 279 -17.37 -4.35 -16.74
N PRO A 280 -18.67 -3.98 -16.80
CA PRO A 280 -19.36 -3.47 -15.63
C PRO A 280 -19.42 -4.58 -14.57
N LEU A 281 -19.26 -4.22 -13.29
CA LEU A 281 -19.55 -5.17 -12.21
C LEU A 281 -21.01 -5.60 -12.34
N PRO A 282 -21.30 -6.90 -12.53
CA PRO A 282 -22.68 -7.36 -12.58
C PRO A 282 -23.33 -7.00 -11.24
N PRO A 283 -24.56 -6.46 -11.24
CA PRO A 283 -25.29 -6.20 -10.02
C PRO A 283 -25.30 -7.44 -9.11
N PRO A 284 -25.28 -7.30 -7.77
CA PRO A 284 -25.11 -8.44 -6.85
C PRO A 284 -26.10 -9.59 -7.07
N PHE A 285 -27.31 -9.29 -7.55
CA PHE A 285 -28.35 -10.27 -7.84
C PHE A 285 -28.10 -11.10 -9.12
N MET A 286 -27.29 -10.62 -10.06
CA MET A 286 -26.92 -11.34 -11.29
C MET A 286 -25.88 -12.44 -11.06
N VAL A 287 -25.30 -12.52 -9.87
CA VAL A 287 -24.35 -13.59 -9.49
C VAL A 287 -25.07 -14.93 -9.28
N PHE A 288 -26.39 -14.93 -9.06
CA PHE A 288 -27.17 -16.13 -8.81
C PHE A 288 -27.71 -16.75 -10.11
N PRO A 289 -27.80 -18.10 -10.21
CA PRO A 289 -28.34 -18.75 -11.40
C PRO A 289 -29.84 -18.52 -11.55
N TRP A 290 -30.34 -18.71 -12.78
CA TRP A 290 -31.77 -18.71 -13.05
C TRP A 290 -32.48 -19.82 -12.25
N PRO A 291 -33.70 -19.59 -11.69
CA PRO A 291 -34.51 -18.36 -11.77
C PRO A 291 -34.30 -17.37 -10.61
N VAL A 292 -33.36 -17.63 -9.72
CA VAL A 292 -33.19 -16.90 -8.45
C VAL A 292 -32.81 -15.43 -8.67
N ASN A 293 -32.03 -15.14 -9.71
CA ASN A 293 -31.61 -13.78 -10.07
C ASN A 293 -32.78 -12.82 -10.34
N TYR A 294 -33.80 -13.23 -11.09
CA TYR A 294 -34.96 -12.39 -11.42
C TYR A 294 -35.85 -12.14 -10.20
N LEU A 295 -36.02 -13.16 -9.35
CA LEU A 295 -36.75 -13.01 -8.10
C LEU A 295 -36.04 -12.02 -7.17
N LEU A 296 -34.72 -12.15 -7.03
CA LEU A 296 -33.92 -11.22 -6.23
C LEU A 296 -33.97 -9.79 -6.77
N PHE A 297 -33.98 -9.60 -8.09
CA PHE A 297 -34.13 -8.28 -8.70
C PHE A 297 -35.45 -7.60 -8.29
N LEU A 298 -36.56 -8.33 -8.33
CA LEU A 298 -37.88 -7.80 -7.95
C LEU A 298 -37.99 -7.47 -6.46
N ILE A 299 -37.37 -8.28 -5.59
CA ILE A 299 -37.44 -8.09 -4.13
C ILE A 299 -36.31 -7.14 -3.66
N PHE A 300 -35.30 -6.83 -4.47
CA PHE A 300 -34.15 -6.02 -4.08
C PHE A 300 -34.52 -4.64 -3.49
N PRO A 301 -35.45 -3.84 -4.06
CA PRO A 301 -35.84 -2.57 -3.48
C PRO A 301 -36.44 -2.71 -2.07
N LEU A 302 -37.16 -3.81 -1.82
CA LEU A 302 -37.72 -4.15 -0.52
C LEU A 302 -36.64 -4.64 0.46
N LEU A 303 -35.64 -5.40 -0.03
CA LEU A 303 -34.53 -5.90 0.78
C LEU A 303 -33.49 -4.82 1.10
N LEU A 304 -33.30 -3.84 0.22
CA LEU A 304 -32.29 -2.80 0.34
C LEU A 304 -32.27 -2.11 1.72
N PRO A 305 -33.40 -1.62 2.28
CA PRO A 305 -33.39 -1.03 3.61
C PRO A 305 -32.93 -2.02 4.69
N PHE A 306 -33.34 -3.29 4.63
CA PHE A 306 -32.89 -4.32 5.58
C PHE A 306 -31.40 -4.64 5.42
N VAL A 307 -30.90 -4.70 4.19
CA VAL A 307 -29.46 -4.88 3.90
C VAL A 307 -28.65 -3.71 4.45
N LEU A 308 -29.12 -2.47 4.26
CA LEU A 308 -28.46 -1.28 4.80
C LEU A 308 -28.46 -1.26 6.32
N VAL A 309 -29.57 -1.61 6.98
CA VAL A 309 -29.66 -1.74 8.44
C VAL A 309 -28.75 -2.85 8.95
N TYR A 310 -28.74 -4.02 8.31
CA TYR A 310 -27.83 -5.11 8.64
C TYR A 310 -26.36 -4.69 8.52
N LEU A 311 -26.00 -4.03 7.40
CA LEU A 311 -24.63 -3.57 7.16
C LEU A 311 -24.21 -2.52 8.20
N ALA A 312 -25.08 -1.56 8.52
CA ALA A 312 -24.85 -0.57 9.57
C ALA A 312 -24.68 -1.24 10.94
N GLY A 313 -25.52 -2.23 11.28
CA GLY A 313 -25.40 -3.03 12.50
C GLY A 313 -24.09 -3.81 12.57
N ALA A 314 -23.70 -4.47 11.49
CA ALA A 314 -22.46 -5.22 11.38
C ALA A 314 -21.22 -4.31 11.52
N ILE A 315 -21.20 -3.17 10.83
CA ILE A 315 -20.13 -2.17 10.96
C ILE A 315 -20.05 -1.65 12.39
N THR A 316 -21.19 -1.35 13.02
CA THR A 316 -21.25 -0.88 14.42
C THR A 316 -20.69 -1.93 15.38
N LEU A 317 -21.09 -3.19 15.22
CA LEU A 317 -20.61 -4.30 16.05
C LEU A 317 -19.11 -4.54 15.87
N HIS A 318 -18.62 -4.54 14.64
CA HIS A 318 -17.20 -4.68 14.36
C HIS A 318 -16.38 -3.51 14.92
N ASN A 319 -16.86 -2.27 14.82
CA ASN A 319 -16.26 -1.10 15.45
C ASN A 319 -16.23 -1.24 16.98
N PHE A 320 -17.32 -1.70 17.59
CA PHE A 320 -17.39 -1.94 19.04
C PHE A 320 -16.39 -3.01 19.49
N HIS A 321 -16.35 -4.15 18.80
CA HIS A 321 -15.39 -5.22 19.08
C HIS A 321 -13.94 -4.77 18.87
N SER A 322 -13.68 -3.96 17.85
CA SER A 322 -12.37 -3.37 17.60
C SER A 322 -11.94 -2.46 18.75
N ARG A 323 -12.79 -1.53 19.18
CA ARG A 323 -12.51 -0.65 20.33
C ARG A 323 -12.24 -1.44 21.62
N LYS A 324 -13.00 -2.52 21.86
CA LYS A 324 -12.77 -3.40 23.01
C LYS A 324 -11.38 -4.06 22.96
N ARG A 325 -10.97 -4.58 21.79
CA ARG A 325 -9.64 -5.20 21.59
C ARG A 325 -8.49 -4.20 21.69
N ILE A 326 -8.67 -3.00 21.14
CA ILE A 326 -7.66 -1.93 21.22
C ILE A 326 -7.42 -1.54 22.68
N ARG A 327 -8.49 -1.43 23.49
CA ARG A 327 -8.37 -1.09 24.90
C ARG A 327 -7.48 -2.07 25.66
N SER A 328 -7.72 -3.38 25.48
CA SER A 328 -6.86 -4.41 26.09
C SER A 328 -5.42 -4.42 25.57
N HIS A 329 -5.20 -3.93 24.34
CA HIS A 329 -3.86 -3.89 23.74
C HIS A 329 -3.09 -2.62 24.14
N ARG A 330 -3.75 -1.48 24.35
CA ARG A 330 -3.09 -0.25 24.84
C ARG A 330 -2.42 -0.50 26.20
N ASP A 331 -3.10 -1.24 27.09
CA ASP A 331 -2.56 -1.66 28.39
C ASP A 331 -1.27 -2.50 28.26
N SER A 332 -1.07 -3.18 27.11
CA SER A 332 0.17 -3.90 26.80
C SER A 332 1.25 -3.03 26.12
N LEU A 333 0.86 -2.06 25.29
CA LEU A 333 1.77 -1.16 24.58
C LEU A 333 2.42 -0.11 25.48
N ASP A 334 1.72 0.35 26.52
CA ASP A 334 2.30 1.22 27.55
C ASP A 334 3.54 0.59 28.23
N ARG A 335 3.77 -0.71 28.03
CA ARG A 335 4.97 -1.44 28.50
C ARG A 335 6.13 -1.46 27.51
N GLN A 336 5.93 -1.11 26.23
CA GLN A 336 6.96 -1.09 25.18
C GLN A 336 6.81 0.17 24.29
N PRO A 337 7.28 1.34 24.76
CA PRO A 337 7.07 2.61 24.07
C PRO A 337 8.00 2.74 22.86
N LEU A 338 7.57 2.24 21.70
CA LEU A 338 8.29 2.40 20.43
C LEU A 338 8.28 3.85 19.90
N LEU A 339 7.36 4.67 20.44
CA LEU A 339 6.95 5.96 19.88
C LEU A 339 7.20 7.13 20.84
N VAL A 340 7.86 6.89 21.97
CA VAL A 340 8.25 7.98 22.89
C VAL A 340 9.54 8.60 22.35
N PRO A 341 9.54 9.91 22.02
CA PRO A 341 10.77 10.60 21.66
C PRO A 341 11.74 10.55 22.84
N SER A 342 13.02 10.29 22.59
CA SER A 342 14.09 10.63 23.54
C SER A 342 13.93 12.11 23.90
N SER A 343 13.51 12.36 25.15
CA SER A 343 12.85 13.58 25.61
C SER A 343 13.73 14.83 25.71
N THR A 344 14.87 14.87 25.05
CA THR A 344 15.90 15.90 25.24
C THR A 344 16.00 16.91 24.10
N SER A 345 15.21 16.81 23.03
CA SER A 345 15.32 17.72 21.87
C SER A 345 14.01 18.43 21.47
N LEU A 346 12.84 17.84 21.74
CA LEU A 346 11.56 18.40 21.27
C LEU A 346 11.09 19.61 22.08
N ALA A 347 11.37 19.67 23.39
CA ALA A 347 10.95 20.79 24.23
C ALA A 347 11.65 22.08 23.79
N ASP A 348 12.96 22.01 23.55
CA ASP A 348 13.78 23.16 23.14
C ASP A 348 13.43 23.66 21.72
N THR A 349 13.08 22.73 20.81
CA THR A 349 12.71 23.08 19.42
C THR A 349 11.35 23.76 19.34
N MET A 350 10.38 23.32 20.16
CA MET A 350 9.02 23.85 20.14
C MET A 350 8.92 25.19 20.88
N GLU A 351 9.76 25.42 21.88
CA GLU A 351 9.89 26.71 22.57
C GLU A 351 10.60 27.75 21.67
N SER A 352 11.59 27.33 20.86
CA SER A 352 12.27 28.21 19.90
C SER A 352 11.36 28.64 18.74
N ALA A 353 10.58 27.71 18.15
CA ALA A 353 9.65 28.02 17.05
C ALA A 353 8.47 28.92 17.49
N THR A 354 8.03 28.81 18.75
CA THR A 354 6.96 29.68 19.28
C THR A 354 7.45 31.07 19.67
N GLN A 355 8.72 31.23 20.04
CA GLN A 355 9.34 32.55 20.20
C GLN A 355 9.53 33.26 18.86
N GLU A 356 9.97 32.56 17.82
CA GLU A 356 10.21 33.15 16.50
C GLU A 356 8.91 33.67 15.84
N ILE A 357 7.80 32.95 16.01
CA ILE A 357 6.47 33.39 15.54
C ILE A 357 5.94 34.58 16.37
N ARG A 358 6.19 34.61 17.69
CA ARG A 358 5.77 35.71 18.56
C ARG A 358 6.54 37.00 18.26
N ASP A 359 7.82 36.90 17.92
CA ASP A 359 8.67 38.05 17.56
C ASP A 359 8.40 38.58 16.14
N THR A 360 7.88 37.72 15.25
CA THR A 360 7.45 38.14 13.90
C THR A 360 6.09 38.82 13.93
N LEU A 361 5.19 38.43 14.85
CA LEU A 361 3.86 39.02 15.01
C LEU A 361 3.88 40.34 15.80
N SER A 362 4.89 40.60 16.63
CA SER A 362 5.02 41.83 17.41
C SER A 362 5.61 43.02 16.62
N ASN A 363 6.27 42.76 15.47
CA ASN A 363 6.96 43.78 14.68
C ASN A 363 6.19 44.33 13.47
N SER A 364 4.94 43.92 13.23
CA SER A 364 4.13 44.45 12.13
C SER A 364 2.78 44.97 12.61
N VAL A 365 2.81 46.12 13.32
CA VAL A 365 1.65 46.98 13.49
C VAL A 365 2.04 48.41 13.14
N ARG A 366 1.58 48.88 11.98
CA ARG A 366 1.34 50.32 11.74
C ARG A 366 -0.10 50.50 11.27
N PRO A 367 -0.84 51.47 11.84
CA PRO A 367 -2.24 51.71 11.51
C PRO A 367 -2.37 52.70 10.34
N SER A 368 -3.28 52.45 9.40
CA SER A 368 -3.79 53.49 8.49
C SER A 368 -5.23 53.21 8.08
N THR A 369 -6.12 53.92 8.79
CA THR A 369 -7.32 54.66 8.32
C THR A 369 -8.09 54.20 7.08
N SER A 370 -9.37 53.92 7.35
CA SER A 370 -10.56 53.79 6.50
C SER A 370 -10.69 54.69 5.27
N ILE A 371 -11.19 54.13 4.15
CA ILE A 371 -12.25 54.69 3.29
C ILE A 371 -13.12 53.53 2.76
N ASP A 372 -14.43 53.78 2.66
CA ASP A 372 -15.59 52.91 2.47
C ASP A 372 -15.64 51.97 1.23
N GLY A 373 -16.44 50.90 1.36
CA GLY A 373 -17.53 50.66 0.40
C GLY A 373 -17.44 49.50 -0.60
N THR A 374 -18.26 48.47 -0.32
CA THR A 374 -19.01 47.58 -1.26
C THR A 374 -18.33 46.32 -1.81
N SER A 375 -19.05 45.20 -1.61
CA SER A 375 -18.79 43.84 -2.08
C SER A 375 -18.63 43.72 -3.59
N THR A 376 -17.43 43.35 -4.07
CA THR A 376 -17.12 42.23 -4.99
C THR A 376 -15.65 42.30 -5.43
N PRO A 377 -14.87 41.21 -5.35
CA PRO A 377 -13.65 41.08 -6.15
C PRO A 377 -13.98 40.51 -7.55
N PRO A 378 -13.15 40.84 -8.55
CA PRO A 378 -13.49 40.73 -9.97
C PRO A 378 -13.51 39.29 -10.47
N LEU A 379 -14.28 39.05 -11.54
CA LEU A 379 -14.14 37.89 -12.39
C LEU A 379 -12.67 37.84 -12.87
N SER A 380 -11.88 36.97 -12.27
CA SER A 380 -10.63 36.52 -12.86
C SER A 380 -10.97 35.64 -14.07
N ASP A 381 -10.21 35.84 -15.15
CA ASP A 381 -10.31 35.09 -16.40
C ASP A 381 -10.48 33.58 -16.18
N PRO A 382 -11.25 32.89 -17.03
CA PRO A 382 -11.45 31.45 -16.89
C PRO A 382 -10.09 30.77 -17.03
N VAL A 383 -9.55 30.31 -15.90
CA VAL A 383 -8.46 29.35 -15.87
C VAL A 383 -8.94 28.14 -16.64
N GLU A 384 -8.26 27.84 -17.75
CA GLU A 384 -8.54 26.67 -18.59
C GLU A 384 -8.71 25.43 -17.69
N HIS A 385 -9.96 24.99 -17.58
CA HIS A 385 -10.31 23.82 -16.80
C HIS A 385 -9.93 22.58 -17.59
N GLY A 386 -8.73 22.04 -17.32
CA GLY A 386 -8.50 20.62 -17.52
C GLY A 386 -9.58 19.83 -16.78
N THR A 387 -10.17 18.84 -17.44
CA THR A 387 -11.32 18.03 -16.99
C THR A 387 -11.09 17.22 -15.71
N SER A 388 -9.88 17.23 -15.14
CA SER A 388 -9.53 16.47 -13.92
C SER A 388 -9.46 17.39 -12.69
N ALA A 389 -10.15 17.00 -11.61
CA ALA A 389 -10.16 17.78 -10.37
C ALA A 389 -8.77 17.81 -9.71
N PRO A 390 -8.31 18.97 -9.22
CA PRO A 390 -6.95 19.12 -8.71
C PRO A 390 -6.73 18.25 -7.48
N LEU A 391 -5.54 17.62 -7.41
CA LEU A 391 -5.07 16.89 -6.24
C LEU A 391 -4.69 17.87 -5.13
N LEU A 392 -5.31 17.71 -3.95
CA LEU A 392 -5.13 18.61 -2.80
C LEU A 392 -4.27 17.94 -1.73
N LEU A 393 -2.96 18.21 -1.77
CA LEU A 393 -1.99 17.71 -0.78
C LEU A 393 -1.80 18.69 0.38
N THR A 394 -1.88 18.16 1.61
CA THR A 394 -1.54 18.91 2.83
C THR A 394 -0.03 19.13 2.95
N PRO A 395 0.45 20.12 3.74
CA PRO A 395 1.89 20.29 4.01
C PRO A 395 2.55 19.02 4.56
N ALA A 396 1.88 18.32 5.48
CA ALA A 396 2.35 17.04 6.02
C ALA A 396 2.50 15.98 4.91
N GLN A 397 1.55 15.89 3.97
CA GLN A 397 1.66 14.97 2.83
C GLN A 397 2.81 15.29 1.89
N LYS A 398 3.09 16.58 1.64
CA LYS A 398 4.26 16.99 0.85
C LYS A 398 5.56 16.60 1.54
N LEU A 399 5.63 16.75 2.86
CA LEU A 399 6.79 16.32 3.65
C LEU A 399 6.95 14.79 3.62
N MET A 400 5.86 14.03 3.79
CA MET A 400 5.88 12.57 3.65
C MET A 400 6.44 12.14 2.29
N ILE A 401 6.02 12.81 1.20
CA ILE A 401 6.53 12.55 -0.17
C ILE A 401 8.05 12.74 -0.23
N SER A 402 8.58 13.87 0.26
CA SER A 402 10.02 14.12 0.23
C SER A 402 10.76 13.05 1.01
N ASN A 403 10.41 12.87 2.29
CA ASN A 403 11.13 11.98 3.18
C ASN A 403 11.13 10.53 2.70
N LEU A 404 10.02 10.05 2.11
CA LEU A 404 9.93 8.70 1.58
C LEU A 404 10.77 8.51 0.32
N ASN A 405 10.77 9.49 -0.60
CA ASN A 405 11.62 9.42 -1.78
C ASN A 405 13.11 9.52 -1.40
N ASP A 406 13.46 10.38 -0.44
CA ASP A 406 14.83 10.57 0.06
C ASP A 406 15.35 9.35 0.82
N ALA A 407 14.47 8.59 1.48
CA ALA A 407 14.84 7.38 2.21
C ALA A 407 15.21 6.20 1.30
N ILE A 408 14.58 6.11 0.12
CA ILE A 408 14.72 4.97 -0.80
C ILE A 408 14.85 5.46 -2.26
N PRO A 409 15.89 6.25 -2.59
CA PRO A 409 16.12 6.74 -3.94
C PRO A 409 16.35 5.60 -4.95
N HIS A 410 16.85 4.46 -4.47
CA HIS A 410 17.08 3.23 -5.23
C HIS A 410 15.83 2.38 -5.45
N ALA A 411 14.65 2.80 -4.98
CA ALA A 411 13.42 2.03 -5.13
C ALA A 411 13.00 1.88 -6.59
N GLU A 412 12.76 0.65 -7.03
CA GLU A 412 12.14 0.34 -8.32
C GLU A 412 10.65 0.66 -8.25
N ARG A 413 10.19 1.59 -9.09
CA ARG A 413 8.78 1.99 -9.18
C ARG A 413 8.14 1.29 -10.37
N VAL A 414 7.26 0.33 -10.10
CA VAL A 414 6.53 -0.42 -11.11
C VAL A 414 5.13 0.16 -11.25
N ILE A 415 4.76 0.52 -12.47
CA ILE A 415 3.44 1.06 -12.79
C ILE A 415 2.70 0.01 -13.61
N ALA A 416 1.58 -0.47 -13.11
CA ALA A 416 0.71 -1.39 -13.85
C ALA A 416 -0.44 -0.63 -14.51
N TRP A 417 -0.90 -1.12 -15.66
CA TRP A 417 -1.85 -0.41 -16.50
C TRP A 417 -3.01 -1.31 -16.94
N PHE A 418 -4.20 -1.06 -16.38
CA PHE A 418 -5.42 -1.85 -16.64
C PHE A 418 -6.63 -0.95 -16.93
N PRO A 419 -6.65 -0.20 -18.05
CA PRO A 419 -7.70 0.79 -18.35
C PRO A 419 -9.09 0.17 -18.58
N TRP A 420 -9.15 -1.13 -18.86
CA TRP A 420 -10.41 -1.88 -18.99
C TRP A 420 -10.99 -2.33 -17.65
N ALA A 421 -10.20 -2.32 -16.57
CA ALA A 421 -10.66 -2.75 -15.26
C ALA A 421 -11.57 -1.68 -14.64
N TYR A 422 -12.69 -2.11 -14.05
CA TYR A 422 -13.53 -1.20 -13.26
C TYR A 422 -12.78 -0.69 -12.02
N ASN A 423 -12.08 -1.59 -11.32
CA ASN A 423 -11.19 -1.24 -10.23
C ASN A 423 -9.95 -2.15 -10.28
N SER A 424 -8.79 -1.57 -10.60
CA SER A 424 -7.51 -2.27 -10.75
C SER A 424 -6.84 -2.62 -9.41
N HIS A 425 -7.36 -2.13 -8.28
CA HIS A 425 -6.75 -2.31 -6.96
C HIS A 425 -6.37 -3.76 -6.63
N ALA A 426 -7.24 -4.71 -6.99
CA ALA A 426 -7.05 -6.13 -6.70
C ALA A 426 -6.22 -6.89 -7.74
N MET A 427 -5.93 -6.27 -8.89
CA MET A 427 -5.20 -6.91 -10.00
C MET A 427 -3.73 -7.12 -9.65
N LEU A 428 -3.13 -6.17 -8.92
CA LEU A 428 -1.71 -6.22 -8.50
C LEU A 428 -1.33 -7.44 -7.64
N ILE A 429 -2.32 -8.19 -7.14
CA ILE A 429 -2.12 -9.41 -6.35
C ILE A 429 -2.96 -10.59 -6.84
N CYS A 430 -3.68 -10.44 -7.96
CA CYS A 430 -4.60 -11.46 -8.48
C CYS A 430 -5.56 -12.00 -7.38
N ARG A 431 -6.20 -11.09 -6.64
CA ARG A 431 -6.84 -11.38 -5.35
C ARG A 431 -7.87 -12.51 -5.35
N ASP A 432 -8.72 -12.58 -6.37
CA ASP A 432 -9.77 -13.58 -6.51
C ASP A 432 -10.09 -13.79 -8.00
N THR A 433 -9.21 -14.52 -8.68
CA THR A 433 -9.30 -14.81 -10.12
C THR A 433 -10.43 -15.79 -10.44
N LYS A 434 -10.90 -16.57 -9.46
CA LYS A 434 -12.07 -17.44 -9.62
C LYS A 434 -13.35 -16.63 -9.77
N ARG A 435 -13.54 -15.62 -8.92
CA ARG A 435 -14.71 -14.74 -8.97
C ARG A 435 -14.58 -13.65 -10.03
N PHE A 436 -13.37 -13.17 -10.26
CA PHE A 436 -13.07 -12.06 -11.16
C PHE A 436 -11.93 -12.45 -12.11
N PRO A 437 -12.22 -13.22 -13.19
CA PRO A 437 -11.19 -13.79 -14.07
C PRO A 437 -10.24 -12.77 -14.70
N TRP A 438 -10.72 -11.56 -14.98
CA TRP A 438 -9.87 -10.48 -15.51
C TRP A 438 -8.73 -10.06 -14.57
N GLN A 439 -8.78 -10.38 -13.27
CA GLN A 439 -7.66 -10.11 -12.36
C GLN A 439 -6.40 -10.90 -12.73
N GLU A 440 -6.54 -11.98 -13.50
CA GLU A 440 -5.40 -12.76 -14.01
C GLU A 440 -4.52 -11.95 -14.97
N ASP A 441 -5.04 -10.91 -15.62
CA ASP A 441 -4.23 -9.97 -16.40
C ASP A 441 -3.13 -9.33 -15.52
N GLY A 442 -3.32 -9.24 -14.19
CA GLY A 442 -2.31 -8.74 -13.26
C GLY A 442 -1.20 -9.73 -12.90
N ARG A 443 -1.26 -10.97 -13.36
CA ARG A 443 -0.30 -12.04 -13.00
C ARG A 443 1.12 -11.70 -13.46
N GLY A 444 1.28 -10.98 -14.57
CA GLY A 444 2.57 -10.46 -15.03
C GLY A 444 3.28 -9.60 -13.98
N VAL A 445 2.55 -8.69 -13.34
CA VAL A 445 3.06 -7.84 -12.25
C VAL A 445 3.47 -8.68 -11.05
N VAL A 446 2.65 -9.68 -10.69
CA VAL A 446 2.96 -10.62 -9.58
C VAL A 446 4.25 -11.40 -9.88
N ARG A 447 4.41 -11.90 -11.12
CA ARG A 447 5.64 -12.58 -11.57
C ARG A 447 6.86 -11.68 -11.51
N LYS A 448 6.74 -10.43 -11.96
CA LYS A 448 7.84 -9.45 -11.87
C LYS A 448 8.29 -9.24 -10.43
N TRP A 449 7.35 -9.04 -9.52
CA TRP A 449 7.66 -8.91 -8.09
C TRP A 449 8.27 -10.18 -7.49
N ALA A 450 7.70 -11.36 -7.80
CA ALA A 450 8.20 -12.64 -7.28
C ALA A 450 9.66 -12.88 -7.73
N LYS A 451 9.98 -12.62 -9.01
CA LYS A 451 11.35 -12.68 -9.54
C LYS A 451 12.27 -11.69 -8.83
N PHE A 452 11.83 -10.45 -8.63
CA PHE A 452 12.60 -9.43 -7.92
C PHE A 452 12.98 -9.86 -6.51
N THR A 453 12.02 -10.32 -5.72
CA THR A 453 12.25 -10.73 -4.33
C THR A 453 13.06 -12.02 -4.23
N TYR A 454 12.78 -13.01 -5.09
CA TYR A 454 13.53 -14.26 -5.12
C TYR A 454 15.00 -14.02 -5.49
N GLN A 455 15.27 -13.29 -6.58
CA GLN A 455 16.64 -12.98 -7.01
C GLN A 455 17.39 -12.15 -5.97
N ALA A 456 16.71 -11.21 -5.30
CA ALA A 456 17.30 -10.45 -4.20
C ALA A 456 17.80 -11.35 -3.06
N GLY A 457 17.09 -12.44 -2.75
CA GLY A 457 17.52 -13.44 -1.76
C GLY A 457 18.77 -14.18 -2.20
N ILE A 458 18.76 -14.70 -3.43
CA ILE A 458 19.90 -15.43 -4.02
C ILE A 458 21.16 -14.54 -4.04
N ASP A 459 21.06 -13.34 -4.64
CA ASP A 459 22.22 -12.45 -4.83
C ASP A 459 22.87 -12.02 -3.50
N GLN A 460 22.05 -11.78 -2.47
CA GLN A 460 22.51 -11.16 -1.23
C GLN A 460 22.94 -12.15 -0.15
N ILE A 461 22.42 -13.37 -0.19
CA ILE A 461 22.69 -14.40 0.79
C ILE A 461 23.61 -15.47 0.20
N GLU A 462 23.44 -15.86 -1.05
CA GLU A 462 24.11 -17.03 -1.66
C GLU A 462 25.44 -16.68 -2.36
N GLY A 463 25.74 -15.40 -2.58
CA GLY A 463 26.95 -14.97 -3.27
C GLY A 463 27.03 -15.42 -4.73
N SER A 464 27.81 -14.72 -5.56
CA SER A 464 27.95 -15.07 -6.99
C SER A 464 28.72 -16.38 -7.25
N ASP A 465 29.24 -17.02 -6.20
CA ASP A 465 29.97 -18.30 -6.21
C ASP A 465 29.19 -19.45 -5.55
N GLY A 466 27.94 -19.21 -5.12
CA GLY A 466 27.11 -20.20 -4.42
C GLY A 466 27.47 -20.41 -2.95
N SER A 467 28.35 -19.57 -2.39
CA SER A 467 28.72 -19.61 -0.97
C SER A 467 27.84 -18.65 -0.12
N VAL A 468 27.27 -19.18 0.97
CA VAL A 468 26.43 -18.37 1.88
C VAL A 468 27.28 -17.27 2.54
N ARG A 469 26.97 -16.00 2.23
CA ARG A 469 27.63 -14.82 2.80
C ARG A 469 27.10 -14.53 4.19
N PHE A 470 27.79 -15.05 5.21
CA PHE A 470 27.60 -14.65 6.60
C PHE A 470 28.38 -13.37 6.90
N ASP A 471 27.89 -12.22 6.45
CA ASP A 471 28.40 -10.93 6.95
C ASP A 471 27.86 -10.72 8.38
N GLY A 472 28.59 -11.16 9.40
CA GLY A 472 28.32 -10.73 10.79
C GLY A 472 28.51 -11.75 11.92
N ARG A 473 28.78 -13.04 11.65
CA ARG A 473 29.16 -13.98 12.72
C ARG A 473 30.68 -13.95 12.96
N THR A 474 31.23 -12.81 13.34
CA THR A 474 32.49 -12.81 14.09
C THR A 474 32.15 -13.24 15.51
N GLY A 475 32.64 -14.43 15.89
CA GLY A 475 32.15 -15.16 17.06
C GLY A 475 32.18 -14.40 18.39
N GLN A 476 31.10 -14.56 19.14
CA GLN A 476 31.08 -15.15 20.48
C GLN A 476 29.66 -15.54 20.87
#